data_AF-A0A1J4JA48-F1
#
_entry.id   AF-A0A1J4JA48-F1
#
_cell.length_a   1.000
_cell.length_b   1.000
_cell.length_c   1.000
_cell.angle_alpha   90.00
_cell.angle_beta   90.00
_cell.angle_gamma   90.00
#
_symmetry.space_group_name_H-M   'P 1'
#
loop_
_entity.id
_entity.type
_entity.pdbx_description
1 polymer ?
#
loop_
_entity_poly.entity_id
_entity_poly.type
_entity_poly.pdbx_seq_one_letter_code
_entity_poly.pdbx_strand_id
1 'polypeptide(L)'
;MALEDLDLKNQEEIANLDEEWNSEKMQSRYNKPSPKLIELRQHARALLNARNFDEAQAIADQISKQEAYETKEAYVRMQREYRQAQEHLSNKYKNDRESLIDGFQSKMNGLLTAESNDLRPFEQRIENLHKVKKNMEITKKINAKNHINDKSQIKKSPLAVRTPPLVLNAKLKLPPLKAAPTRQATRASSKL
;
A
#
# COMPACT_ATOMS: atom_id res chain seq x y z
N MET A 1 -11.32 13.03 -11.51
CA MET A 1 -10.96 13.78 -10.30
C MET A 1 -9.81 13.12 -9.56
N ALA A 2 -9.95 12.29 -8.52
CA ALA A 2 -8.78 11.92 -7.70
C ALA A 2 -7.57 11.26 -8.44
N LEU A 3 -7.80 10.45 -9.49
CA LEU A 3 -6.72 9.89 -10.31
C LEU A 3 -6.09 10.93 -11.25
N GLU A 4 -6.92 11.82 -11.79
CA GLU A 4 -6.52 12.86 -12.74
C GLU A 4 -5.73 13.96 -12.02
N ASP A 5 -6.11 14.29 -10.78
CA ASP A 5 -5.37 15.21 -9.92
C ASP A 5 -3.98 14.63 -9.57
N LEU A 6 -3.89 13.31 -9.37
CA LEU A 6 -2.63 12.61 -9.12
C LEU A 6 -1.72 12.65 -10.36
N ASP A 7 -2.29 12.47 -11.56
CA ASP A 7 -1.56 12.53 -12.82
C ASP A 7 -1.01 13.94 -13.09
N LEU A 8 -1.83 14.96 -12.84
CA LEU A 8 -1.46 16.36 -13.01
C LEU A 8 -0.35 16.75 -12.04
N LYS A 9 -0.47 16.35 -10.77
CA LYS A 9 0.59 16.53 -9.77
C LYS A 9 1.89 15.84 -10.15
N ASN A 10 1.82 14.63 -10.71
CA ASN A 10 3.02 13.92 -11.17
C ASN A 10 3.70 14.65 -12.33
N GLN A 11 2.92 15.23 -13.26
CA GLN A 11 3.49 16.05 -14.34
C GLN A 11 4.20 17.30 -13.79
N GLU A 12 3.60 17.96 -12.79
CA GLU A 12 4.25 19.08 -12.10
C GLU A 12 5.53 18.65 -11.38
N GLU A 13 5.51 17.51 -10.66
CA GLU A 13 6.70 16.99 -9.98
C GLU A 13 7.82 16.63 -10.97
N ILE A 14 7.50 16.11 -12.16
CA ILE A 14 8.47 15.86 -13.24
C ILE A 14 9.05 17.18 -13.77
N ALA A 15 8.21 18.16 -14.06
CA ALA A 15 8.67 19.45 -14.55
C ALA A 15 9.56 20.16 -13.53
N ASN A 16 9.18 20.13 -12.26
CA ASN A 16 9.97 20.70 -11.16
C ASN A 16 11.31 19.97 -10.99
N LEU A 17 11.33 18.65 -11.15
CA LEU A 17 12.57 17.87 -11.13
C LEU A 17 13.49 18.34 -12.28
N ASP A 18 12.95 18.48 -13.48
CA ASP A 18 13.74 18.94 -14.63
C ASP A 18 14.27 20.36 -14.43
N GLU A 19 13.46 21.27 -13.89
CA GLU A 19 13.88 22.64 -13.58
C GLU A 19 14.98 22.65 -12.51
N GLU A 20 14.83 21.89 -11.43
CA GLU A 20 15.82 21.79 -10.36
C GLU A 20 17.15 21.26 -10.88
N TRP A 21 17.13 20.19 -11.69
CA TRP A 21 18.33 19.56 -12.22
C TRP A 21 19.01 20.39 -13.32
N ASN A 22 18.25 21.22 -14.05
CA ASN A 22 18.80 22.18 -14.99
C ASN A 22 19.24 23.50 -14.33
N SER A 23 18.91 23.72 -13.05
CA SER A 23 19.33 24.93 -12.35
C SER A 23 20.85 25.04 -12.20
N GLU A 24 21.36 26.27 -12.26
CA GLU A 24 22.79 26.55 -12.05
C GLU A 24 23.27 26.05 -10.68
N LYS A 25 22.39 26.14 -9.67
CA LYS A 25 22.68 25.64 -8.32
C LYS A 25 22.97 24.14 -8.33
N MET A 26 22.20 23.35 -9.06
CA MET A 26 22.43 21.90 -9.13
C MET A 26 23.67 21.58 -9.98
N GLN A 27 23.82 22.22 -11.14
CA GLN A 27 25.00 22.05 -12.00
C GLN A 27 26.31 22.40 -11.28
N SER A 28 26.32 23.47 -10.47
CA SER A 28 27.50 23.90 -9.69
C SER A 28 28.01 22.85 -8.71
N ARG A 29 27.15 21.90 -8.27
CA ARG A 29 27.55 20.82 -7.37
C ARG A 29 28.48 19.82 -8.05
N TYR A 30 28.33 19.63 -9.36
CA TYR A 30 29.11 18.68 -10.16
C TYR A 30 30.30 19.35 -10.86
N ASN A 31 30.24 20.67 -11.09
CA ASN A 31 31.28 21.43 -11.80
C ASN A 31 32.51 21.81 -10.94
N LYS A 32 32.74 21.15 -9.80
CA LYS A 32 33.88 21.47 -8.93
C LYS A 32 35.17 20.87 -9.50
N PRO A 33 36.18 21.69 -9.84
CA PRO A 33 37.44 21.18 -10.40
C PRO A 33 38.18 20.35 -9.37
N SER A 34 38.89 19.31 -9.83
CA SER A 34 39.72 18.51 -8.94
C SER A 34 40.91 19.31 -8.40
N PRO A 35 41.49 18.91 -7.24
CA PRO A 35 42.74 19.49 -6.75
C PRO A 35 43.85 19.46 -7.82
N LYS A 36 43.88 18.40 -8.63
CA LYS A 36 44.89 18.23 -9.68
C LYS A 36 44.76 19.28 -10.78
N LEU A 37 43.53 19.56 -11.22
CA LEU A 37 43.28 20.60 -12.21
C LEU A 37 43.61 22.00 -11.66
N ILE A 38 43.33 22.24 -10.38
CA ILE A 38 43.71 23.49 -9.70
C ILE A 38 45.23 23.65 -9.68
N GLU A 39 45.98 22.62 -9.31
CA GLU A 39 47.46 22.61 -9.33
C GLU A 39 48.01 22.90 -10.72
N LEU A 40 47.50 22.22 -11.76
CA LEU A 40 47.94 22.46 -13.14
C LEU A 40 47.70 23.91 -13.58
N ARG A 41 46.54 24.48 -13.24
CA ARG A 41 46.23 25.88 -13.52
C ARG A 41 47.15 26.85 -12.76
N GLN A 42 47.50 26.54 -11.51
CA GLN A 42 48.47 27.34 -10.75
C GLN A 42 49.87 27.25 -11.38
N HIS A 43 50.29 26.06 -11.79
CA HIS A 43 51.57 25.83 -12.44
C HIS A 43 51.68 26.58 -13.79
N ALA A 44 50.63 26.53 -14.61
CA ALA A 44 50.56 27.30 -15.86
C ALA A 44 50.71 28.81 -15.61
N ARG A 45 50.04 29.34 -14.58
CA ARG A 45 50.18 30.77 -14.19
C ARG A 45 51.61 31.12 -13.77
N ALA A 46 52.27 30.24 -13.01
CA ALA A 46 53.66 30.45 -12.60
C ALA A 46 54.61 30.48 -13.80
N LEU A 47 54.44 29.57 -14.77
CA LEU A 47 55.25 29.53 -15.99
C LEU A 47 55.03 30.76 -16.89
N LEU A 48 53.78 31.22 -17.02
CA LEU A 48 53.47 32.46 -17.74
C LEU A 48 54.14 33.68 -17.09
N ASN A 49 54.15 33.76 -15.76
CA ASN A 49 54.84 34.83 -15.03
C ASN A 49 56.36 34.76 -15.20
N ALA A 50 56.93 33.56 -15.31
CA ALA A 50 58.34 33.32 -15.58
C ALA A 50 58.74 33.55 -17.05
N ARG A 51 57.78 33.83 -17.95
CA ARG A 51 57.96 33.93 -19.41
C ARG A 51 58.43 32.63 -20.09
N ASN A 52 58.19 31.48 -19.45
CA ASN A 52 58.45 30.16 -20.03
C ASN A 52 57.26 29.71 -20.86
N PHE A 53 57.09 30.26 -22.05
CA PHE A 53 55.90 30.04 -22.88
C PHE A 53 55.79 28.61 -23.43
N ASP A 54 56.92 27.99 -23.78
CA ASP A 54 56.92 26.63 -24.35
C ASP A 54 56.43 25.59 -23.33
N GLU A 55 56.92 25.67 -22.09
CA GLU A 55 56.46 24.82 -21.00
C GLU A 55 55.02 25.14 -20.61
N ALA A 56 54.63 26.43 -20.61
CA ALA A 56 53.26 26.83 -20.33
C ALA A 56 52.27 26.25 -21.35
N GLN A 57 52.64 26.18 -22.63
CA GLN A 57 51.84 25.57 -23.68
C GLN A 57 51.64 24.07 -23.43
N ALA A 58 52.70 23.34 -23.07
CA ALA A 58 52.59 21.93 -22.75
C ALA A 58 51.66 21.66 -21.55
N ILE A 59 51.71 22.51 -20.52
CA ILE A 59 50.80 22.43 -19.37
C ILE A 59 49.37 22.82 -19.76
N ALA A 60 49.17 23.79 -20.65
CA ALA A 60 47.85 24.15 -21.15
C ALA A 60 47.16 22.98 -21.87
N ASP A 61 47.90 22.23 -22.68
CA ASP A 61 47.38 21.02 -23.34
C ASP A 61 46.99 19.94 -22.32
N GLN A 62 47.75 19.80 -21.23
CA GLN A 62 47.40 18.90 -20.13
C GLN A 62 46.15 19.35 -19.38
N ILE A 63 46.02 20.66 -19.12
CA ILE A 63 44.81 21.25 -18.52
C ILE A 63 43.59 20.95 -19.39
N SER A 64 43.67 21.19 -20.71
CA SER A 64 42.55 20.94 -21.62
C SER A 64 42.11 19.46 -21.63
N LYS A 65 43.07 18.53 -21.65
CA LYS A 65 42.76 17.09 -21.55
C LYS A 65 42.11 16.72 -20.22
N GLN A 66 42.63 17.27 -19.11
CA GLN A 66 42.09 17.01 -17.77
C GLN A 66 40.69 17.61 -17.59
N GLU A 67 40.45 18.81 -18.10
CA GLU A 67 39.13 19.47 -18.08
C GLU A 67 38.08 18.69 -18.86
N ALA A 68 38.44 18.20 -20.05
CA ALA A 68 37.56 17.37 -20.86
C ALA A 68 37.21 16.06 -20.15
N TYR A 69 38.19 15.43 -19.49
CA TYR A 69 37.98 14.23 -18.68
C TYR A 69 37.04 14.49 -17.50
N GLU A 70 37.33 15.50 -16.68
CA GLU A 70 36.54 15.83 -15.48
C GLU A 70 35.12 16.25 -15.85
N THR A 71 34.94 17.00 -16.93
CA THR A 71 33.61 17.41 -17.43
C THR A 71 32.79 16.19 -17.86
N LYS A 72 33.42 15.23 -18.54
CA LYS A 72 32.75 13.98 -18.94
C LYS A 72 32.35 13.15 -17.71
N GLU A 73 33.23 12.99 -16.73
CA GLU A 73 32.90 12.27 -15.50
C GLU A 73 31.80 12.97 -14.70
N ALA A 74 31.86 14.30 -14.56
CA ALA A 74 30.84 15.09 -13.89
C ALA A 74 29.48 14.93 -14.57
N TYR A 75 29.44 14.98 -15.91
CA TYR A 75 28.23 14.74 -16.69
C TYR A 75 27.66 13.34 -16.45
N VAL A 76 28.51 12.30 -16.50
CA VAL A 76 28.06 10.91 -16.28
C VAL A 76 27.50 10.74 -14.86
N ARG A 77 28.15 11.34 -13.85
CA ARG A 77 27.69 11.30 -12.47
C ARG A 77 26.34 12.01 -12.30
N MET A 78 26.24 13.23 -12.82
CA MET A 78 25.00 14.01 -12.80
C MET A 78 23.86 13.27 -13.49
N GLN A 79 24.10 12.72 -14.68
CA GLN A 79 23.09 11.96 -15.43
C GLN A 79 22.66 10.69 -14.69
N ARG A 80 23.58 9.99 -14.02
CA ARG A 80 23.25 8.81 -13.22
C ARG A 80 22.34 9.17 -12.05
N GLU A 81 22.68 10.22 -11.30
CA GLU A 81 21.89 10.63 -10.14
C GLU A 81 20.53 11.20 -10.56
N TYR A 82 20.46 11.93 -11.67
CA TYR A 82 19.19 12.38 -12.26
C TYR A 82 18.29 11.21 -12.64
N ARG A 83 18.82 10.17 -13.30
CA ARG A 83 18.05 8.95 -13.61
C ARG A 83 17.52 8.26 -12.36
N GLN A 84 18.33 8.21 -11.30
CA GLN A 84 17.89 7.65 -10.01
C GLN A 84 16.74 8.47 -9.40
N ALA A 85 16.82 9.80 -9.49
CA ALA A 85 15.75 10.68 -9.03
C ALA A 85 14.45 10.47 -9.85
N GLN A 86 14.55 10.37 -11.18
CA GLN A 86 13.42 10.05 -12.04
C GLN A 86 12.80 8.68 -11.73
N GLU A 87 13.63 7.66 -11.51
CA GLU A 87 13.15 6.33 -11.15
C GLU A 87 12.41 6.36 -9.81
N HIS A 88 12.96 7.06 -8.81
CA HIS A 88 12.31 7.22 -7.52
C HIS A 88 10.96 7.93 -7.65
N LEU A 89 10.88 9.00 -8.44
CA LEU A 89 9.64 9.74 -8.68
C LEU A 89 8.59 8.86 -9.37
N SER A 90 8.99 8.14 -10.42
CA SER A 90 8.12 7.18 -11.11
C SER A 90 7.60 6.09 -10.16
N ASN A 91 8.46 5.53 -9.31
CA ASN A 91 8.06 4.49 -8.37
C ASN A 91 7.11 5.03 -7.29
N LYS A 92 7.35 6.23 -6.78
CA LYS A 92 6.44 6.92 -5.86
C LYS A 92 5.06 7.08 -6.49
N TYR A 93 4.99 7.63 -7.70
CA TYR A 93 3.71 7.80 -8.40
C TYR A 93 2.99 6.48 -8.65
N LYS A 94 3.70 5.42 -9.07
CA LYS A 94 3.10 4.08 -9.24
C LYS A 94 2.48 3.57 -7.93
N ASN A 95 3.21 3.68 -6.82
CA ASN A 95 2.74 3.23 -5.51
C ASN A 95 1.53 4.05 -5.04
N ASP A 96 1.56 5.37 -5.24
CA ASP A 96 0.45 6.26 -4.88
C ASP A 96 -0.80 5.91 -5.70
N ARG A 97 -0.63 5.64 -7.00
CA ARG A 97 -1.72 5.25 -7.91
C ARG A 97 -2.30 3.90 -7.54
N GLU A 98 -1.46 2.90 -7.25
CA GLU A 98 -1.89 1.57 -6.80
C GLU A 98 -2.66 1.67 -5.47
N SER A 99 -2.11 2.40 -4.50
CA SER A 99 -2.75 2.62 -3.20
C SER A 99 -4.13 3.28 -3.33
N LEU A 100 -4.28 4.20 -4.28
CA LEU A 100 -5.54 4.89 -4.53
C LEU A 100 -6.58 3.95 -5.17
N ILE A 101 -6.16 3.11 -6.11
CA ILE A 101 -7.00 2.07 -6.71
C ILE A 101 -7.43 1.04 -5.66
N ASP A 102 -6.51 0.55 -4.85
CA ASP A 102 -6.78 -0.41 -3.77
C ASP A 102 -7.75 0.17 -2.75
N GLY A 103 -7.57 1.44 -2.38
CA GLY A 103 -8.50 2.16 -1.52
C GLY A 103 -9.91 2.24 -2.12
N PHE A 104 -10.02 2.42 -3.43
CA PHE A 104 -11.31 2.44 -4.13
C PHE A 104 -11.96 1.05 -4.18
N GLN A 105 -11.18 0.02 -4.51
CA GLN A 105 -11.65 -1.37 -4.56
C GLN A 105 -12.09 -1.86 -3.18
N SER A 106 -11.32 -1.53 -2.14
CA SER A 106 -11.66 -1.87 -0.76
C SER A 106 -12.99 -1.26 -0.33
N LYS A 107 -13.22 0.02 -0.66
CA LYS A 107 -14.52 0.67 -0.42
C LYS A 107 -15.66 0.02 -1.20
N MET A 108 -15.43 -0.30 -2.47
CA MET A 108 -16.42 -0.97 -3.31
C MET A 108 -16.81 -2.34 -2.73
N ASN A 109 -15.82 -3.16 -2.37
CA ASN A 109 -16.03 -4.46 -1.76
C ASN A 109 -16.74 -4.35 -0.40
N GLY A 110 -16.43 -3.31 0.38
CA GLY A 110 -17.15 -2.99 1.61
C GLY A 110 -18.63 -2.71 1.36
N LEU A 111 -18.97 -1.92 0.34
CA LEU A 111 -20.35 -1.62 -0.04
C LEU A 111 -21.10 -2.88 -0.51
N LEU A 112 -20.50 -3.69 -1.38
CA LEU A 112 -21.08 -4.94 -1.85
C LEU A 112 -21.34 -5.93 -0.70
N THR A 113 -20.40 -6.00 0.25
CA THR A 113 -20.54 -6.85 1.43
C THR A 113 -21.67 -6.34 2.35
N ALA A 114 -21.77 -5.03 2.53
CA ALA A 114 -22.85 -4.41 3.30
C ALA A 114 -24.22 -4.69 2.66
N GLU A 115 -24.34 -4.47 1.35
CA GLU A 115 -25.55 -4.77 0.57
C GLU A 115 -25.96 -6.24 0.71
N SER A 116 -25.02 -7.18 0.53
CA SER A 116 -25.28 -8.61 0.70
C SER A 116 -25.73 -8.96 2.11
N ASN A 117 -25.12 -8.37 3.14
CA ASN A 117 -25.50 -8.58 4.52
C ASN A 117 -26.89 -8.02 4.84
N ASP A 118 -27.26 -6.89 4.23
CA ASP A 118 -28.59 -6.29 4.37
C ASP A 118 -29.68 -7.10 3.66
N LEU A 119 -29.37 -7.72 2.51
CA LEU A 119 -30.29 -8.58 1.77
C LEU A 119 -30.48 -9.96 2.42
N ARG A 120 -29.43 -10.50 3.05
CA ARG A 120 -29.39 -11.86 3.60
C ARG A 120 -30.55 -12.22 4.54
N PRO A 121 -31.01 -11.36 5.48
CA PRO A 121 -32.17 -11.64 6.32
C PRO A 121 -33.46 -11.85 5.52
N PHE A 122 -33.64 -11.09 4.44
CA PHE A 122 -34.82 -11.20 3.57
C PHE A 122 -34.77 -12.49 2.75
N GLU A 123 -33.61 -12.83 2.20
CA GLU A 123 -33.39 -14.10 1.51
C GLU A 123 -33.69 -15.30 2.42
N GLN A 124 -33.16 -15.28 3.66
CA GLN A 124 -33.45 -16.30 4.66
C GLN A 124 -34.94 -16.37 5.00
N ARG A 125 -35.61 -15.22 5.08
CA ARG A 125 -37.06 -15.18 5.34
C ARG A 125 -37.84 -15.81 4.20
N ILE A 126 -37.49 -15.51 2.94
CA ILE A 126 -38.11 -16.10 1.74
C ILE A 126 -37.89 -17.61 1.73
N GLU A 127 -36.66 -18.07 1.98
CA GLU A 127 -36.33 -19.50 2.02
C GLU A 127 -37.14 -20.24 3.11
N ASN A 128 -37.25 -19.65 4.29
CA ASN A 128 -38.05 -20.20 5.38
C ASN A 128 -39.54 -20.30 5.01
N LEU A 129 -40.11 -19.27 4.37
CA LEU A 129 -41.50 -19.30 3.91
C LEU A 129 -41.72 -20.37 2.83
N HIS A 130 -40.78 -20.54 1.90
CA HIS A 130 -40.82 -21.62 0.91
C HIS A 130 -40.80 -23.01 1.57
N LYS A 131 -39.95 -23.22 2.58
CA LYS A 131 -39.91 -24.47 3.35
C LYS A 131 -41.23 -24.74 4.05
N VAL A 132 -41.82 -23.73 4.71
CA VAL A 132 -43.13 -23.85 5.36
C VAL A 132 -44.23 -24.21 4.36
N LYS A 133 -44.30 -23.51 3.23
CA LYS A 133 -45.28 -23.79 2.16
C LYS A 133 -45.18 -25.24 1.66
N LYS A 134 -43.95 -25.69 1.36
CA LYS A 134 -43.70 -27.07 0.90
C LYS A 134 -44.11 -28.10 1.94
N ASN A 135 -43.78 -27.88 3.22
CA ASN A 135 -44.17 -28.76 4.31
C ASN A 135 -45.70 -28.80 4.48
N MET A 136 -46.38 -27.66 4.40
CA MET A 136 -47.85 -27.62 4.45
C MET A 136 -48.50 -28.40 3.30
N GLU A 137 -47.98 -28.30 2.07
CA GLU A 137 -48.47 -29.08 0.94
C GLU A 137 -48.29 -30.59 1.15
N ILE A 138 -47.13 -31.00 1.70
CA ILE A 138 -46.87 -32.40 2.06
C ILE A 138 -47.84 -32.87 3.14
N THR A 139 -48.00 -32.10 4.22
CA THR A 139 -48.93 -32.43 5.33
C THR A 139 -50.37 -32.50 4.84
N LYS A 140 -50.82 -31.59 3.97
CA LYS A 140 -52.15 -31.65 3.35
C LYS A 140 -52.33 -32.94 2.55
N LYS A 141 -51.34 -33.36 1.75
CA LYS A 141 -51.38 -34.62 1.00
C LYS A 141 -51.40 -35.84 1.92
N ILE A 142 -50.65 -35.84 3.02
CA ILE A 142 -50.64 -36.92 4.01
C ILE A 142 -51.97 -36.99 4.74
N ASN A 143 -52.49 -35.87 5.24
CA ASN A 143 -53.75 -35.82 5.96
C ASN A 143 -54.94 -36.18 5.05
N ALA A 144 -54.93 -35.79 3.77
CA ALA A 144 -55.95 -36.21 2.81
C ALA A 144 -55.95 -37.73 2.57
N LYS A 145 -54.76 -38.39 2.59
CA LYS A 145 -54.66 -39.85 2.52
C LYS A 145 -55.09 -40.54 3.82
N ASN A 146 -54.79 -39.94 4.97
CA ASN A 146 -55.15 -40.51 6.27
C ASN A 146 -56.65 -40.39 6.59
N HIS A 147 -57.33 -39.35 6.09
CA HIS A 147 -58.79 -39.20 6.26
C HIS A 147 -59.62 -40.24 5.50
N ILE A 148 -59.03 -40.94 4.52
CA ILE A 148 -59.67 -42.06 3.80
C ILE A 148 -59.63 -43.36 4.62
N ASN A 149 -58.70 -43.47 5.58
CA ASN A 149 -58.47 -44.71 6.33
C ASN A 149 -58.96 -44.67 7.78
N ASP A 150 -59.57 -43.57 8.23
CA ASP A 150 -59.98 -43.39 9.63
C ASP A 150 -61.44 -43.82 9.88
N LYS A 151 -61.72 -45.09 9.56
CA LYS A 151 -62.86 -45.86 10.09
C LYS A 151 -62.34 -47.04 10.91
N SER A 152 -61.42 -46.82 11.84
CA SER A 152 -61.09 -47.85 12.84
C SER A 152 -60.49 -47.27 14.12
N GLN A 153 -61.38 -47.15 15.11
CA GLN A 153 -61.13 -47.33 16.55
C GLN A 153 -60.04 -46.48 17.22
N ILE A 154 -60.52 -45.42 17.88
CA ILE A 154 -59.79 -44.66 18.90
C ILE A 154 -59.70 -45.51 20.18
N LYS A 155 -58.48 -45.92 20.58
CA LYS A 155 -58.13 -46.23 21.97
C LYS A 155 -57.07 -45.24 22.43
N LYS A 156 -57.45 -44.32 23.34
CA LYS A 156 -56.54 -43.36 23.96
C LYS A 156 -55.82 -44.03 25.12
N SER A 157 -54.50 -44.14 25.06
CA SER A 157 -53.63 -44.37 26.23
C SER A 157 -52.96 -43.05 26.63
N PRO A 158 -52.80 -42.76 27.93
CA PRO A 158 -52.15 -41.53 28.36
C PRO A 158 -50.62 -41.65 28.22
N LEU A 159 -50.03 -40.77 27.40
CA LEU A 159 -48.57 -40.58 27.31
C LEU A 159 -48.08 -39.84 28.56
N ALA A 160 -47.31 -40.53 29.41
CA ALA A 160 -46.57 -39.90 30.49
C ALA A 160 -45.37 -39.12 29.91
N VAL A 161 -45.52 -37.80 29.78
CA VAL A 161 -44.45 -36.90 29.38
C VAL A 161 -43.55 -36.63 30.59
N ARG A 162 -42.37 -37.27 30.64
CA ARG A 162 -41.28 -36.89 31.54
C ARG A 162 -40.46 -35.78 30.87
N THR A 163 -40.80 -34.53 31.15
CA THR A 163 -39.88 -33.40 30.89
C THR A 163 -38.88 -33.28 32.03
N PRO A 164 -37.56 -33.25 31.78
CA PRO A 164 -36.59 -32.90 32.81
C PRO A 164 -36.80 -31.43 33.26
N PRO A 165 -36.56 -31.11 34.54
CA PRO A 165 -36.79 -29.78 35.08
C PRO A 165 -35.86 -28.74 34.46
N LEU A 166 -36.43 -27.62 34.01
CA LEU A 166 -35.70 -26.42 33.58
C LEU A 166 -34.92 -25.83 34.76
N VAL A 167 -33.59 -25.90 34.69
CA VAL A 167 -32.70 -25.26 35.67
C VAL A 167 -32.55 -23.79 35.30
N LEU A 168 -33.29 -22.90 35.97
CA LEU A 168 -33.33 -21.45 35.73
C LEU A 168 -32.07 -20.67 36.18
N ASN A 169 -31.03 -21.36 36.67
CA ASN A 169 -29.83 -20.73 37.24
C ASN A 169 -28.51 -21.15 36.55
N ALA A 170 -28.52 -21.33 35.23
CA ALA A 170 -27.29 -21.48 34.47
C ALA A 170 -26.64 -20.10 34.24
N LYS A 171 -25.82 -19.63 35.18
CA LYS A 171 -24.94 -18.47 34.94
C LYS A 171 -24.00 -18.81 33.78
N LEU A 172 -24.09 -18.03 32.69
CA LEU A 172 -23.17 -18.16 31.55
C LEU A 172 -21.73 -17.94 32.04
N LYS A 173 -20.88 -18.97 31.90
CA LYS A 173 -19.44 -18.81 32.08
C LYS A 173 -18.87 -18.10 30.86
N LEU A 174 -18.51 -16.83 31.02
CA LEU A 174 -17.83 -16.07 29.98
C LEU A 174 -16.34 -16.46 29.92
N PRO A 175 -15.75 -16.57 28.72
CA PRO A 175 -14.32 -16.80 28.58
C PRO A 175 -13.51 -15.62 29.13
N PRO A 176 -12.34 -15.86 29.76
CA PRO A 176 -11.53 -14.80 30.35
C PRO A 176 -11.01 -13.84 29.27
N LEU A 177 -11.12 -12.53 29.54
CA LEU A 177 -10.63 -11.47 28.66
C LEU A 177 -9.09 -11.52 28.61
N LYS A 178 -8.51 -11.49 27.40
CA LYS A 178 -7.06 -11.38 27.22
C LYS A 178 -6.60 -10.00 27.71
N ALA A 179 -5.69 -9.98 28.68
CA ALA A 179 -5.07 -8.75 29.16
C ALA A 179 -4.23 -8.10 28.04
N ALA A 180 -4.34 -6.77 27.91
CA ALA A 180 -3.55 -5.99 26.96
C ALA A 180 -2.04 -6.10 27.27
N PRO A 181 -1.17 -6.13 26.25
CA PRO A 181 0.26 -6.21 26.48
C PRO A 181 0.80 -4.92 27.10
N THR A 182 1.24 -5.02 28.35
CA THR A 182 2.00 -3.98 29.05
C THR A 182 3.33 -3.75 28.31
N ARG A 183 3.46 -2.63 27.60
CA ARG A 183 4.74 -2.15 27.06
C ARG A 183 5.69 -1.86 28.22
N GLN A 184 6.63 -2.77 28.48
CA GLN A 184 7.77 -2.47 29.34
C GLN A 184 8.77 -1.62 28.55
N ALA A 185 8.94 -0.38 29.02
CA ALA A 185 9.97 0.54 28.56
C ALA A 185 11.36 0.01 28.95
N THR A 186 12.16 -0.38 27.96
CA THR A 186 13.59 -0.64 28.17
C THR A 186 14.32 0.68 28.35
N ARG A 187 14.60 1.04 29.60
CA ARG A 187 15.50 2.14 29.96
C ARG A 187 16.92 1.56 30.01
N ALA A 188 17.71 1.82 28.97
CA ALA A 188 19.12 1.49 28.95
C ALA A 188 19.86 2.36 29.98
N SER A 189 20.41 1.72 31.01
CA SER A 189 21.32 2.32 31.98
C SER A 189 22.75 2.28 31.44
N SER A 190 23.29 3.46 31.17
CA SER A 190 24.72 3.72 30.96
C SER A 190 25.46 3.66 32.32
N LYS A 191 26.57 2.91 32.35
CA LYS A 191 27.68 3.02 33.32
C LYS A 191 28.95 2.81 32.47
N LEU A 192 29.75 3.86 32.28
CA LEU A 192 30.96 4.20 33.04
C LEU A 192 32.04 3.12 32.91
#